data_AF-A0A8J7GGY7-F1
#
_entry.id   AF-A0A8J7GGY7-F1
#
_cell.length_a   1.000
_cell.length_b   1.000
_cell.length_c   1.000
_cell.angle_alpha   90.00
_cell.angle_beta   90.00
_cell.angle_gamma   90.00
#
_symmetry.space_group_name_H-M   'P 1'
#
loop_
_entity.id
_entity.type
_entity.pdbx_description
1 polymer ?
#
loop_
_entity_poly.entity_id
_entity_poly.type
_entity_poly.pdbx_seq_one_letter_code
_entity_poly.pdbx_strand_id
1 'polypeptide(L)'
;MNKSATGAVAGILALFLVLPLLVMVLFLGAGDPADAGTGSAWGTVGGPLRADAPVPPDLVAWVVRAGTTCKDITPALIAAQDEQESGWRVDAVAHNPPERGGDAYGVAQFQLGTYATWGADANGNGVNHPLDPADGIVAQGKLMCDLVEFARRGLADRSLSGDLIDIALAGYNCGRGCVSANHGVPPAGQAHEYPRLIREKLPKYAASPSTASLARAATWLTAWQGGPVPYLSSSDPSTYFGGYRRDCSGYVSMALGLPGPGLDTGGLAARSTPIPASALQPGDMLINPASGPAGHVVLFERWADAAHRSYVGFEQAGDGGTKHRVIPYPYFPGYSMTPYHLNAQ
;
A
#
# COMPACT_ATOMS: atom_id res chain seq x y z
N MET A 1 -40.05 49.34 31.45
CA MET A 1 -39.17 49.71 30.31
C MET A 1 -37.73 49.59 30.78
N ASN A 2 -36.87 48.99 29.93
CA ASN A 2 -35.41 48.77 30.03
C ASN A 2 -34.95 47.68 31.02
N LYS A 3 -34.76 46.42 30.59
CA LYS A 3 -33.71 45.79 29.75
C LYS A 3 -32.37 45.60 30.49
N SER A 4 -32.22 44.44 31.13
CA SER A 4 -30.96 43.88 31.61
C SER A 4 -30.39 42.95 30.54
N ALA A 5 -29.17 43.21 30.08
CA ALA A 5 -28.45 42.37 29.12
C ALA A 5 -27.77 41.21 29.87
N THR A 6 -28.19 39.99 29.59
CA THR A 6 -27.46 38.77 29.94
C THR A 6 -26.68 38.30 28.71
N GLY A 7 -25.35 38.31 28.82
CA GLY A 7 -24.45 37.73 27.83
C GLY A 7 -24.58 36.20 27.84
N ALA A 8 -24.90 35.62 26.69
CA ALA A 8 -24.84 34.17 26.47
C ALA A 8 -23.41 33.79 26.10
N VAL A 9 -22.76 32.97 26.94
CA VAL A 9 -21.54 32.24 26.57
C VAL A 9 -22.00 31.06 25.74
N ALA A 10 -21.72 31.10 24.43
CA ALA A 10 -21.93 29.97 23.53
C ALA A 10 -20.87 28.90 23.81
N GLY A 11 -21.23 27.88 24.58
CA GLY A 11 -20.48 26.63 24.66
C GLY A 11 -20.63 25.86 23.37
N ILE A 12 -19.54 25.70 22.62
CA ILE A 12 -19.47 24.78 21.49
C ILE A 12 -19.40 23.37 22.08
N LEU A 13 -20.54 22.66 22.14
CA LEU A 13 -20.56 21.22 22.35
C LEU A 13 -19.98 20.57 21.09
N ALA A 14 -18.73 20.10 21.17
CA ALA A 14 -18.22 19.14 20.21
C ALA A 14 -18.99 17.83 20.40
N LEU A 15 -19.81 17.48 19.41
CA LEU A 15 -20.57 16.23 19.37
C LEU A 15 -19.59 15.07 19.15
N PHE A 16 -19.20 14.40 20.23
CA PHE A 16 -18.39 13.19 20.20
C PHE A 16 -19.26 12.02 19.71
N LEU A 17 -19.10 11.65 18.43
CA LEU A 17 -19.62 10.40 17.88
C LEU A 17 -18.67 9.26 18.29
N VAL A 18 -18.74 8.88 19.57
CA VAL A 18 -18.29 7.55 20.02
C VAL A 18 -19.46 6.63 19.74
N LEU A 19 -19.40 5.88 18.63
CA LEU A 19 -20.44 4.88 18.33
C LEU A 19 -20.38 3.80 19.41
N PRO A 20 -21.44 3.63 20.25
CA PRO A 20 -21.45 2.57 21.23
C PRO A 20 -21.68 1.24 20.49
N LEU A 21 -20.76 0.31 20.71
CA LEU A 21 -20.80 -1.07 20.23
C LEU A 21 -22.04 -1.77 20.85
N LEU A 22 -23.15 -1.83 20.10
CA LEU A 22 -24.40 -2.44 20.55
C LEU A 22 -24.74 -3.62 19.65
N VAL A 23 -24.74 -4.83 20.23
CA VAL A 23 -25.08 -6.09 19.57
C VAL A 23 -26.56 -6.37 19.77
N MET A 24 -27.33 -6.43 18.69
CA MET A 24 -28.68 -6.97 18.70
C MET A 24 -28.78 -8.09 17.67
N VAL A 25 -29.13 -9.29 18.13
CA VAL A 25 -29.34 -10.49 17.31
C VAL A 25 -30.81 -10.55 16.91
N LEU A 26 -31.09 -10.73 15.62
CA LEU A 26 -32.34 -11.31 15.13
C LEU A 26 -32.13 -11.97 13.75
N PHE A 27 -32.50 -13.24 13.66
CA PHE A 27 -32.53 -14.05 12.44
C PHE A 27 -33.89 -13.98 11.75
N LEU A 28 -33.88 -13.85 10.41
CA LEU A 28 -34.64 -14.61 9.38
C LEU A 28 -35.07 -13.74 8.19
N GLY A 29 -34.70 -14.18 6.98
CA GLY A 29 -35.24 -13.70 5.71
C GLY A 29 -34.35 -14.07 4.53
N ALA A 30 -34.69 -15.18 3.85
CA ALA A 30 -33.96 -15.73 2.72
C ALA A 30 -34.03 -14.84 1.46
N GLY A 31 -32.93 -14.83 0.70
CA GLY A 31 -32.85 -14.29 -0.66
C GLY A 31 -31.44 -14.48 -1.24
N ASP A 32 -31.25 -15.51 -2.04
CA ASP A 32 -30.12 -15.68 -2.97
C ASP A 32 -30.60 -15.34 -4.41
N PRO A 33 -29.73 -15.22 -5.43
CA PRO A 33 -28.28 -14.95 -5.43
C PRO A 33 -27.87 -13.84 -6.44
N ALA A 34 -26.60 -13.41 -6.40
CA ALA A 34 -25.92 -12.94 -7.60
C ALA A 34 -24.42 -13.28 -7.53
N ASP A 35 -24.03 -14.29 -8.29
CA ASP A 35 -22.66 -14.59 -8.71
C ASP A 35 -22.11 -13.49 -9.62
N ALA A 36 -20.82 -13.15 -9.44
CA ALA A 36 -19.78 -13.14 -10.49
C ALA A 36 -18.62 -12.21 -10.13
N GLY A 37 -17.39 -12.73 -10.11
CA GLY A 37 -16.19 -11.89 -10.09
C GLY A 37 -14.88 -12.61 -9.78
N THR A 38 -14.45 -13.45 -10.73
CA THR A 38 -13.07 -13.89 -11.03
C THR A 38 -11.95 -13.47 -10.06
N GLY A 39 -11.28 -14.47 -9.48
CA GLY A 39 -10.14 -14.33 -8.58
C GLY A 39 -9.09 -13.32 -9.05
N SER A 40 -8.84 -12.33 -8.18
CA SER A 40 -7.84 -11.30 -8.36
C SER A 40 -6.44 -11.91 -8.34
N ALA A 41 -5.64 -11.53 -9.33
CA ALA A 41 -4.18 -11.65 -9.24
C ALA A 41 -3.75 -10.83 -8.01
N TRP A 42 -3.07 -11.48 -7.09
CA TRP A 42 -2.63 -10.98 -5.78
C TRP A 42 -1.81 -9.70 -5.90
N GLY A 43 -2.50 -8.56 -5.99
CA GLY A 43 -1.93 -7.23 -5.93
C GLY A 43 -1.71 -6.82 -4.49
N THR A 44 -0.56 -6.19 -4.20
CA THR A 44 -0.32 -5.54 -2.92
C THR A 44 -1.31 -4.41 -2.72
N VAL A 45 -2.18 -4.54 -1.72
CA VAL A 45 -3.20 -3.54 -1.40
C VAL A 45 -2.55 -2.33 -0.73
N GLY A 46 -2.74 -1.12 -1.27
CA GLY A 46 -2.28 0.14 -0.68
C GLY A 46 -0.83 0.53 -0.96
N GLY A 47 0.10 -0.43 -1.02
CA GLY A 47 1.51 -0.15 -1.29
C GLY A 47 2.20 0.78 -0.26
N PRO A 48 3.29 1.47 -0.64
CA PRO A 48 4.00 2.37 0.27
C PRO A 48 3.14 3.58 0.66
N LEU A 49 3.51 4.23 1.76
CA LEU A 49 2.91 5.52 2.14
C LEU A 49 3.23 6.60 1.10
N ARG A 50 2.25 7.46 0.81
CA ARG A 50 2.52 8.75 0.15
C ARG A 50 3.35 9.64 1.08
N ALA A 51 4.14 10.54 0.49
CA ALA A 51 5.12 11.34 1.24
C ALA A 51 4.48 12.23 2.33
N ASP A 52 3.26 12.70 2.10
CA ASP A 52 2.46 13.53 3.00
C ASP A 52 1.29 12.73 3.64
N ALA A 53 1.44 11.41 3.75
CA ALA A 53 0.47 10.56 4.41
C ALA A 53 0.25 11.08 5.85
N PRO A 54 -1.01 11.25 6.31
CA PRO A 54 -1.31 11.82 7.62
C PRO A 54 -1.15 10.78 8.74
N VAL A 55 0.03 10.18 8.82
CA VAL A 55 0.49 9.32 9.91
C VAL A 55 1.20 10.20 10.95
N PRO A 56 0.98 10.03 12.27
CA PRO A 56 1.73 10.73 13.29
C PRO A 56 3.25 10.58 13.05
N PRO A 57 4.03 11.68 12.99
CA PRO A 57 5.42 11.64 12.54
C PRO A 57 6.33 10.67 13.29
N ASP A 58 6.10 10.50 14.60
CA ASP A 58 6.80 9.58 15.49
C ASP A 58 6.46 8.11 15.24
N LEU A 59 5.34 7.83 14.57
CA LEU A 59 4.85 6.48 14.27
C LEU A 59 5.20 5.99 12.86
N VAL A 60 5.62 6.88 11.95
CA VAL A 60 5.90 6.56 10.54
C VAL A 60 6.87 5.39 10.40
N ALA A 61 7.98 5.38 11.15
CA ALA A 61 8.97 4.32 11.07
C ALA A 61 8.41 2.95 11.49
N TRP A 62 7.51 2.93 12.48
CA TRP A 62 6.87 1.71 12.97
C TRP A 62 5.83 1.19 11.98
N VAL A 63 5.04 2.09 11.37
CA VAL A 63 4.09 1.74 10.30
C VAL A 63 4.81 1.18 9.08
N VAL A 64 5.93 1.78 8.67
CA VAL A 64 6.75 1.27 7.56
C VAL A 64 7.34 -0.09 7.91
N ARG A 65 7.85 -0.27 9.14
CA ARG A 65 8.40 -1.55 9.60
C ARG A 65 7.33 -2.65 9.64
N ALA A 66 6.16 -2.37 10.21
CA ALA A 66 5.03 -3.30 10.23
C ALA A 66 4.56 -3.65 8.82
N GLY A 67 4.38 -2.62 7.98
CA GLY A 67 3.95 -2.73 6.60
C GLY A 67 4.94 -3.37 5.64
N THR A 68 6.15 -3.68 6.09
CA THR A 68 7.19 -4.37 5.30
C THR A 68 7.54 -5.75 5.87
N THR A 69 6.78 -6.23 6.85
CA THR A 69 7.00 -7.54 7.52
C THR A 69 6.88 -8.71 6.54
N CYS A 70 5.96 -8.64 5.58
CA CYS A 70 5.79 -9.63 4.52
C CYS A 70 5.25 -8.95 3.25
N LYS A 71 5.35 -9.65 2.11
CA LYS A 71 5.12 -9.07 0.78
C LYS A 71 3.70 -8.56 0.52
N ASP A 72 2.68 -9.11 1.19
CA ASP A 72 1.27 -8.85 0.88
C ASP A 72 0.69 -7.71 1.76
N ILE A 73 1.33 -7.44 2.90
CA ILE A 73 1.00 -6.32 3.77
C ILE A 73 1.81 -5.11 3.33
N THR A 74 1.25 -3.92 3.53
CA THR A 74 1.87 -2.68 3.06
C THR A 74 1.77 -1.57 4.11
N PRO A 75 2.67 -0.57 4.10
CA PRO A 75 2.60 0.55 5.03
C PRO A 75 1.28 1.31 4.96
N ALA A 76 0.70 1.50 3.77
CA ALA A 76 -0.59 2.17 3.61
C ALA A 76 -1.76 1.35 4.17
N LEU A 77 -1.70 0.01 4.06
CA LEU A 77 -2.69 -0.87 4.66
C LEU A 77 -2.65 -0.81 6.18
N ILE A 78 -1.46 -0.89 6.78
CA ILE A 78 -1.26 -0.76 8.24
C ILE A 78 -1.77 0.60 8.74
N ALA A 79 -1.41 1.70 8.07
CA ALA A 79 -1.90 3.03 8.43
C ALA A 79 -3.42 3.17 8.36
N ALA A 80 -4.05 2.54 7.36
CA ALA A 80 -5.51 2.51 7.24
C ALA A 80 -6.16 1.70 8.39
N GLN A 81 -5.54 0.59 8.80
CA GLN A 81 -5.98 -0.19 9.96
C GLN A 81 -5.83 0.59 11.26
N ASP A 82 -4.66 1.18 11.54
CA ASP A 82 -4.44 1.97 12.76
C ASP A 82 -5.41 3.15 12.90
N GLU A 83 -5.75 3.82 11.79
CA GLU A 83 -6.81 4.82 11.79
C GLU A 83 -8.18 4.21 12.11
N GLN A 84 -8.51 3.05 11.52
CA GLN A 84 -9.78 2.39 11.74
C GLN A 84 -9.93 1.88 13.18
N GLU A 85 -8.85 1.39 13.78
CA GLU A 85 -8.82 0.83 15.13
C GLU A 85 -8.96 1.90 16.20
N SER A 86 -8.17 2.97 16.12
CA SER A 86 -8.09 3.96 17.22
C SER A 86 -8.24 5.41 16.78
N GLY A 87 -8.21 5.68 15.47
CA GLY A 87 -8.04 7.04 14.95
C GLY A 87 -6.68 7.63 15.32
N TRP A 88 -5.62 6.80 15.38
CA TRP A 88 -4.27 7.16 15.85
C TRP A 88 -4.16 7.51 17.34
N ARG A 89 -5.14 7.14 18.17
CA ARG A 89 -5.07 7.36 19.62
C ARG A 89 -4.22 6.27 20.29
N VAL A 90 -3.06 6.65 20.77
CA VAL A 90 -2.09 5.73 21.42
C VAL A 90 -2.57 5.22 22.78
N ASP A 91 -3.46 5.96 23.45
CA ASP A 91 -4.06 5.64 24.74
C ASP A 91 -5.45 5.01 24.62
N ALA A 92 -5.88 4.63 23.41
CA ALA A 92 -7.20 4.07 23.19
C ALA A 92 -7.40 2.75 23.94
N VAL A 93 -8.50 2.67 24.69
CA VAL A 93 -8.98 1.43 25.32
C VAL A 93 -10.43 1.21 24.91
N ALA A 94 -10.71 0.09 24.24
CA ALA A 94 -12.07 -0.37 23.99
C ALA A 94 -12.43 -1.45 25.00
N HIS A 95 -13.48 -1.20 25.77
CA HIS A 95 -13.95 -2.15 26.78
C HIS A 95 -14.81 -3.24 26.14
N ASN A 96 -14.31 -4.47 26.19
CA ASN A 96 -15.00 -5.64 25.65
C ASN A 96 -15.17 -6.67 26.77
N PRO A 97 -16.25 -7.47 26.73
CA PRO A 97 -16.49 -8.42 27.80
C PRO A 97 -15.46 -9.57 27.76
N PRO A 98 -15.15 -10.21 28.92
CA PRO A 98 -14.09 -11.23 29.01
C PRO A 98 -14.26 -12.40 28.04
N GLU A 99 -15.49 -12.84 27.78
CA GLU A 99 -15.81 -13.91 26.84
C GLU A 99 -15.47 -13.58 25.37
N ARG A 100 -15.22 -12.29 25.07
CA ARG A 100 -14.75 -11.83 23.76
C ARG A 100 -13.25 -11.54 23.74
N GLY A 101 -12.50 -11.91 24.77
CA GLY A 101 -11.06 -11.65 24.88
C GLY A 101 -10.68 -10.44 25.73
N GLY A 102 -11.67 -9.76 26.33
CA GLY A 102 -11.45 -8.60 27.19
C GLY A 102 -11.05 -7.34 26.41
N ASP A 103 -10.65 -6.32 27.17
CA ASP A 103 -10.31 -4.99 26.65
C ASP A 103 -9.24 -5.02 25.55
N ALA A 104 -9.39 -4.11 24.59
CA ALA A 104 -8.45 -3.88 23.50
C ALA A 104 -7.72 -2.55 23.69
N TYR A 105 -6.41 -2.53 23.43
CA TYR A 105 -5.52 -1.46 23.86
C TYR A 105 -4.68 -0.90 22.71
N GLY A 106 -4.42 0.41 22.79
CA GLY A 106 -3.44 1.12 21.98
C GLY A 106 -3.90 1.37 20.55
N VAL A 107 -2.96 1.88 19.74
CA VAL A 107 -3.22 2.33 18.37
C VAL A 107 -3.80 1.24 17.48
N ALA A 108 -3.36 -0.01 17.66
CA ALA A 108 -3.78 -1.18 16.91
C ALA A 108 -4.88 -2.01 17.61
N GLN A 109 -5.39 -1.55 18.76
CA GLN A 109 -6.48 -2.19 19.53
C GLN A 109 -6.27 -3.69 19.79
N PHE A 110 -5.11 -4.04 20.34
CA PHE A 110 -4.82 -5.44 20.71
C PHE A 110 -5.47 -5.83 22.04
N GLN A 111 -6.08 -7.01 22.07
CA GLN A 111 -6.37 -7.72 23.32
C GLN A 111 -5.10 -8.37 23.85
N LEU A 112 -4.94 -8.42 25.18
CA LEU A 112 -3.71 -8.93 25.82
C LEU A 112 -3.40 -10.38 25.47
N GLY A 113 -4.41 -11.25 25.34
CA GLY A 113 -4.21 -12.65 24.95
C GLY A 113 -3.62 -12.79 23.55
N THR A 114 -4.12 -12.00 22.61
CA THR A 114 -3.60 -11.95 21.23
C THR A 114 -2.20 -11.33 21.20
N TYR A 115 -2.01 -10.22 21.93
CA TYR A 115 -0.72 -9.54 22.01
C TYR A 115 0.37 -10.43 22.60
N ALA A 116 0.08 -11.30 23.56
CA ALA A 116 1.06 -12.23 24.12
C ALA A 116 1.71 -13.15 23.06
N THR A 117 1.05 -13.35 21.90
CA THR A 117 1.58 -14.15 20.79
C THR A 117 2.41 -13.32 19.80
N TRP A 118 2.00 -12.08 19.52
CA TRP A 118 2.56 -11.27 18.41
C TRP A 118 3.44 -10.11 18.89
N GLY A 119 3.23 -9.68 20.12
CA GLY A 119 3.88 -8.56 20.79
C GLY A 119 5.32 -8.86 21.19
N ALA A 120 6.11 -7.81 21.22
CA ALA A 120 7.45 -7.74 21.78
C ALA A 120 7.79 -6.26 21.99
N ASP A 121 8.72 -5.98 22.90
CA ASP A 121 9.34 -4.66 23.03
C ASP A 121 10.10 -4.34 21.72
N ALA A 122 9.44 -3.59 20.84
CA ALA A 122 9.88 -3.38 19.47
C ALA A 122 10.89 -2.23 19.37
N ASN A 123 10.85 -1.30 20.33
CA ASN A 123 11.69 -0.11 20.40
C ASN A 123 12.84 -0.25 21.43
N GLY A 124 12.85 -1.30 22.23
CA GLY A 124 13.89 -1.62 23.21
C GLY A 124 13.86 -0.73 24.45
N ASN A 125 12.71 -0.13 24.79
CA ASN A 125 12.58 0.80 25.90
C ASN A 125 12.30 0.11 27.26
N GLY A 126 12.16 -1.22 27.28
CA GLY A 126 11.87 -2.02 28.46
C GLY A 126 10.38 -2.13 28.80
N VAL A 127 9.50 -1.54 28.00
CA VAL A 127 8.04 -1.71 28.05
C VAL A 127 7.66 -2.70 26.95
N ASN A 128 6.86 -3.71 27.30
CA ASN A 128 6.30 -4.65 26.32
C ASN A 128 4.78 -4.69 26.52
N HIS A 129 4.07 -3.78 25.87
CA HIS A 129 2.62 -3.61 26.07
C HIS A 129 1.95 -2.97 24.84
N PRO A 130 0.69 -3.33 24.49
CA PRO A 130 0.00 -2.71 23.35
C PRO A 130 -0.18 -1.18 23.41
N LEU A 131 -0.12 -0.60 24.62
CA LEU A 131 -0.18 0.86 24.82
C LEU A 131 1.12 1.56 24.45
N ASP A 132 2.23 0.83 24.31
CA ASP A 132 3.37 1.34 23.58
C ASP A 132 3.03 1.25 22.08
N PRO A 133 2.91 2.38 21.37
CA PRO A 133 2.47 2.38 19.99
C PRO A 133 3.48 1.68 19.05
N ALA A 134 4.78 1.71 19.36
CA ALA A 134 5.78 1.00 18.55
C ALA A 134 5.54 -0.51 18.60
N ASP A 135 5.29 -1.02 19.81
CA ASP A 135 5.04 -2.43 20.05
C ASP A 135 3.75 -2.90 19.39
N GLY A 136 2.66 -2.15 19.59
CA GLY A 136 1.35 -2.44 19.03
C GLY A 136 1.38 -2.51 17.50
N ILE A 137 1.98 -1.50 16.84
CA ILE A 137 2.06 -1.44 15.37
C ILE A 137 2.92 -2.58 14.82
N VAL A 138 4.07 -2.87 15.43
CA VAL A 138 4.94 -3.97 14.98
C VAL A 138 4.28 -5.34 15.20
N ALA A 139 3.53 -5.52 16.31
CA ALA A 139 2.74 -6.72 16.54
C ALA A 139 1.62 -6.89 15.49
N GLN A 140 0.96 -5.79 15.10
CA GLN A 140 -0.07 -5.77 14.06
C GLN A 140 0.48 -6.29 12.73
N GLY A 141 1.64 -5.80 12.30
CA GLY A 141 2.29 -6.26 11.07
C GLY A 141 2.54 -7.77 11.07
N LYS A 142 3.02 -8.33 12.19
CA LYS A 142 3.24 -9.78 12.34
C LYS A 142 1.94 -10.58 12.29
N LEU A 143 0.91 -10.15 13.04
CA LEU A 143 -0.40 -10.79 13.04
C LEU A 143 -1.03 -10.77 11.64
N MET A 144 -1.00 -9.62 10.95
CA MET A 144 -1.54 -9.50 9.60
C MET A 144 -0.82 -10.42 8.60
N CYS A 145 0.51 -10.55 8.69
CA CYS A 145 1.25 -11.49 7.86
C CYS A 145 0.86 -12.96 8.11
N ASP A 146 0.65 -13.34 9.36
CA ASP A 146 0.19 -14.67 9.72
C ASP A 146 -1.26 -14.95 9.27
N LEU A 147 -2.13 -13.94 9.32
CA LEU A 147 -3.50 -14.00 8.80
C LEU A 147 -3.54 -14.13 7.27
N VAL A 148 -2.65 -13.43 6.56
CA VAL A 148 -2.46 -13.61 5.12
C VAL A 148 -2.06 -15.04 4.80
N GLU A 149 -1.12 -15.63 5.54
CA GLU A 149 -0.69 -17.01 5.30
C GLU A 149 -1.79 -18.03 5.63
N PHE A 150 -2.59 -17.77 6.67
CA PHE A 150 -3.79 -18.55 6.94
C PHE A 150 -4.79 -18.50 5.78
N ALA A 151 -5.11 -17.29 5.29
CA ALA A 151 -6.03 -17.09 4.18
C ALA A 151 -5.49 -17.73 2.88
N ARG A 152 -4.19 -17.59 2.60
CA ARG A 152 -3.52 -18.20 1.44
C ARG A 152 -3.65 -19.72 1.45
N ARG A 153 -3.42 -20.36 2.59
CA ARG A 153 -3.58 -21.82 2.74
C ARG A 153 -5.04 -22.23 2.51
N GLY A 154 -5.99 -21.53 3.12
CA GLY A 154 -7.42 -21.83 2.96
C GLY A 154 -7.94 -21.63 1.53
N LEU A 155 -7.39 -20.66 0.79
CA LEU A 155 -7.70 -20.48 -0.63
C LEU A 155 -7.08 -21.59 -1.49
N ALA A 156 -5.86 -22.04 -1.16
CA ALA A 156 -5.17 -23.10 -1.89
C ALA A 156 -5.84 -24.47 -1.73
N ASP A 157 -6.33 -24.80 -0.53
CA ASP A 157 -7.04 -26.05 -0.24
C ASP A 157 -8.56 -25.96 -0.45
N ARG A 158 -9.05 -24.78 -0.84
CA ARG A 158 -10.48 -24.46 -1.10
C ARG A 158 -11.39 -24.55 0.13
N SER A 159 -10.82 -24.52 1.34
CA SER A 159 -11.61 -24.39 2.58
C SER A 159 -12.15 -22.97 2.80
N LEU A 160 -11.50 -21.97 2.20
CA LEU A 160 -11.91 -20.57 2.18
C LEU A 160 -12.13 -20.07 0.75
N SER A 161 -12.92 -19.02 0.61
CA SER A 161 -13.21 -18.33 -0.64
C SER A 161 -13.24 -16.81 -0.42
N GLY A 162 -12.93 -16.04 -1.47
CA GLY A 162 -12.89 -14.58 -1.45
C GLY A 162 -11.50 -14.00 -1.75
N ASP A 163 -11.37 -12.68 -1.54
CA ASP A 163 -10.10 -11.96 -1.69
C ASP A 163 -9.18 -12.23 -0.49
N LEU A 164 -7.89 -12.45 -0.76
CA LEU A 164 -6.89 -12.73 0.28
C LEU A 164 -6.90 -11.72 1.42
N ILE A 165 -6.80 -10.44 1.04
CA ILE A 165 -6.56 -9.38 2.01
C ILE A 165 -7.84 -9.14 2.79
N ASP A 166 -9.00 -9.29 2.15
CA ASP A 166 -10.28 -9.17 2.84
C ASP A 166 -10.48 -10.29 3.87
N ILE A 167 -10.09 -11.53 3.55
CA ILE A 167 -10.09 -12.65 4.50
C ILE A 167 -9.14 -12.38 5.67
N ALA A 168 -7.93 -11.86 5.40
CA ALA A 168 -6.97 -11.51 6.44
C ALA A 168 -7.49 -10.38 7.35
N LEU A 169 -8.07 -9.32 6.78
CA LEU A 169 -8.67 -8.20 7.50
C LEU A 169 -9.87 -8.65 8.36
N ALA A 170 -10.75 -9.51 7.82
CA ALA A 170 -11.83 -10.11 8.61
C ALA A 170 -11.27 -10.96 9.76
N GLY A 171 -10.18 -11.69 9.52
CA GLY A 171 -9.46 -12.46 10.54
C GLY A 171 -8.83 -11.59 11.63
N TYR A 172 -8.43 -10.36 11.32
CA TYR A 172 -7.96 -9.39 12.31
C TYR A 172 -9.11 -8.94 13.22
N ASN A 173 -10.28 -8.66 12.62
CA ASN A 173 -11.45 -8.16 13.34
C ASN A 173 -12.15 -9.22 14.21
N CYS A 174 -12.32 -10.45 13.70
CA CYS A 174 -13.10 -11.49 14.40
C CYS A 174 -12.34 -12.80 14.67
N GLY A 175 -11.06 -12.91 14.26
CA GLY A 175 -10.24 -14.10 14.45
C GLY A 175 -10.44 -15.19 13.39
N ARG A 176 -9.49 -16.12 13.34
CA ARG A 176 -9.48 -17.25 12.38
C ARG A 176 -10.72 -18.13 12.46
N GLY A 177 -11.20 -18.42 13.67
CA GLY A 177 -12.37 -19.29 13.86
C GLY A 177 -13.64 -18.74 13.22
N CYS A 178 -13.85 -17.42 13.32
CA CYS A 178 -14.95 -16.72 12.68
C CYS A 178 -14.86 -16.82 11.15
N VAL A 179 -13.67 -16.59 10.57
CA VAL A 179 -13.43 -16.72 9.13
C VAL A 179 -13.63 -18.17 8.64
N SER A 180 -13.07 -19.16 9.36
CA SER A 180 -13.24 -20.57 9.02
C SER A 180 -14.70 -21.02 9.06
N ALA A 181 -15.46 -20.59 10.07
CA ALA A 181 -16.88 -20.92 10.19
C ALA A 181 -17.74 -20.36 9.06
N ASN A 182 -17.28 -19.29 8.39
CA ASN A 182 -17.98 -18.65 7.29
C ASN A 182 -17.35 -18.96 5.92
N HIS A 183 -16.34 -19.84 5.85
CA HIS A 183 -15.60 -20.15 4.62
C HIS A 183 -15.02 -18.91 3.90
N GLY A 184 -14.67 -17.87 4.66
CA GLY A 184 -14.21 -16.58 4.12
C GLY A 184 -14.64 -15.41 4.99
N VAL A 185 -14.81 -14.25 4.36
CA VAL A 185 -15.38 -13.06 5.03
C VAL A 185 -16.83 -13.37 5.44
N PRO A 186 -17.24 -13.12 6.70
CA PRO A 186 -18.63 -13.32 7.12
C PRO A 186 -19.62 -12.53 6.26
N PRO A 187 -20.87 -13.00 6.07
CA PRO A 187 -21.83 -12.35 5.18
C PRO A 187 -22.44 -11.06 5.75
N ALA A 188 -22.28 -10.80 7.05
CA ALA A 188 -22.80 -9.60 7.71
C ALA A 188 -22.03 -9.29 9.01
N GLY A 189 -22.23 -8.08 9.53
CA GLY A 189 -21.65 -7.63 10.80
C GLY A 189 -20.31 -6.93 10.64
N GLN A 190 -19.62 -6.70 11.75
CA GLN A 190 -18.41 -5.86 11.76
C GLN A 190 -17.29 -6.44 10.89
N ALA A 191 -17.03 -7.75 10.98
CA ALA A 191 -16.01 -8.42 10.17
C ALA A 191 -16.33 -8.45 8.67
N HIS A 192 -17.62 -8.35 8.30
CA HIS A 192 -18.04 -8.17 6.91
C HIS A 192 -17.68 -6.77 6.39
N GLU A 193 -17.97 -5.74 7.19
CA GLU A 193 -17.74 -4.34 6.81
C GLU A 193 -16.26 -3.93 6.90
N TYR A 194 -15.49 -4.57 7.78
CA TYR A 194 -14.15 -4.15 8.13
C TYR A 194 -13.21 -4.05 6.89
N PRO A 195 -13.12 -5.04 5.98
CA PRO A 195 -12.32 -4.90 4.77
C PRO A 195 -12.69 -3.68 3.91
N ARG A 196 -13.99 -3.40 3.72
CA ARG A 196 -14.47 -2.24 2.96
C ARG A 196 -14.01 -0.93 3.59
N LEU A 197 -14.17 -0.79 4.90
CA LEU A 197 -13.77 0.42 5.65
C LEU A 197 -12.27 0.69 5.53
N ILE A 198 -11.44 -0.35 5.60
CA ILE A 198 -9.99 -0.23 5.41
C ILE A 198 -9.67 0.22 3.97
N ARG A 199 -10.30 -0.40 2.97
CA ARG A 199 -10.08 -0.04 1.56
C ARG A 199 -10.48 1.40 1.25
N GLU A 200 -11.56 1.89 1.84
CA GLU A 200 -12.01 3.29 1.69
C GLU A 200 -11.00 4.30 2.27
N LYS A 201 -10.19 3.90 3.25
CA LYS A 201 -9.13 4.74 3.82
C LYS A 201 -7.84 4.71 3.01
N LEU A 202 -7.61 3.71 2.16
CA LEU A 202 -6.35 3.56 1.42
C LEU A 202 -5.96 4.81 0.60
N PRO A 203 -6.85 5.51 -0.11
CA PRO A 203 -6.45 6.72 -0.86
C PRO A 203 -5.85 7.84 0.01
N LYS A 204 -6.11 7.84 1.31
CA LYS A 204 -5.54 8.79 2.27
C LYS A 204 -4.06 8.49 2.56
N TYR A 205 -3.64 7.23 2.45
CA TYR A 205 -2.31 6.77 2.86
C TYR A 205 -1.44 6.26 1.71
N ALA A 206 -2.05 5.62 0.72
CA ALA A 206 -1.37 5.00 -0.40
C ALA A 206 -0.71 6.07 -1.28
N ALA A 207 0.55 5.84 -1.61
CA ALA A 207 1.17 6.50 -2.75
C ALA A 207 0.35 6.17 -4.01
N SER A 208 0.04 7.17 -4.82
CA SER A 208 -0.53 6.91 -6.15
C SER A 208 0.39 5.95 -6.92
N PRO A 209 -0.13 5.11 -7.85
CA PRO A 209 0.72 4.20 -8.63
C PRO A 209 1.93 4.88 -9.25
N SER A 210 1.73 6.10 -9.73
CA SER A 210 2.73 7.09 -10.16
C SER A 210 3.83 7.40 -9.13
N THR A 211 3.46 7.67 -7.89
CA THR A 211 4.42 7.97 -6.82
C THR A 211 5.14 6.69 -6.37
N ALA A 212 4.42 5.57 -6.30
CA ALA A 212 5.01 4.27 -5.98
C ALA A 212 6.03 3.84 -7.05
N SER A 213 5.77 4.12 -8.33
CA SER A 213 6.73 3.80 -9.40
C SER A 213 7.99 4.65 -9.33
N LEU A 214 7.86 5.94 -9.07
CA LEU A 214 9.00 6.84 -8.85
C LEU A 214 9.80 6.45 -7.60
N ALA A 215 9.14 6.05 -6.51
CA ALA A 215 9.82 5.56 -5.31
C ALA A 215 10.63 4.29 -5.60
N ARG A 216 10.06 3.32 -6.33
CA ARG A 216 10.79 2.12 -6.78
C ARG A 216 11.95 2.48 -7.71
N ALA A 217 11.73 3.39 -8.66
CA ALA A 217 12.76 3.90 -9.57
C ALA A 217 13.97 4.47 -8.79
N ALA A 218 13.70 5.27 -7.75
CA ALA A 218 14.73 5.88 -6.92
C ALA A 218 15.59 4.86 -6.16
N THR A 219 15.07 3.67 -5.82
CA THR A 219 15.84 2.66 -5.07
C THR A 219 17.13 2.25 -5.77
N TRP A 220 17.13 2.16 -7.10
CA TRP A 220 18.32 1.77 -7.87
C TRP A 220 19.40 2.84 -7.94
N LEU A 221 19.15 4.08 -7.48
CA LEU A 221 20.18 5.12 -7.39
C LEU A 221 21.26 4.80 -6.35
N THR A 222 20.96 3.96 -5.36
CA THR A 222 21.87 3.66 -4.24
C THR A 222 22.01 2.16 -3.95
N ALA A 223 21.34 1.30 -4.71
CA ALA A 223 21.27 -0.15 -4.45
C ALA A 223 22.56 -0.93 -4.80
N TRP A 224 23.58 -0.27 -5.34
CA TRP A 224 24.84 -0.90 -5.74
C TRP A 224 26.02 -0.38 -4.90
N GLN A 225 26.22 -1.01 -3.74
CA GLN A 225 27.25 -0.59 -2.77
C GLN A 225 27.12 0.90 -2.37
N GLY A 226 25.89 1.39 -2.26
CA GLY A 226 25.59 2.80 -1.99
C GLY A 226 25.52 3.69 -3.23
N GLY A 227 25.87 3.17 -4.41
CA GLY A 227 25.80 3.88 -5.70
C GLY A 227 24.71 3.33 -6.65
N PRO A 228 24.62 3.90 -7.87
CA PRO A 228 23.61 3.52 -8.85
C PRO A 228 23.87 2.12 -9.42
N VAL A 229 22.80 1.37 -9.68
CA VAL A 229 22.89 0.07 -10.36
C VAL A 229 23.47 0.28 -11.76
N PRO A 230 24.58 -0.39 -12.14
CA PRO A 230 25.22 -0.17 -13.43
C PRO A 230 24.40 -0.77 -14.57
N TYR A 231 24.47 -0.16 -15.74
CA TYR A 231 23.79 -0.66 -16.94
C TYR A 231 24.39 -1.98 -17.38
N LEU A 232 23.54 -2.95 -17.69
CA LEU A 232 23.94 -4.16 -18.38
C LEU A 232 22.79 -4.68 -19.25
N SER A 233 23.04 -4.74 -20.56
CA SER A 233 22.18 -5.47 -21.50
C SER A 233 22.66 -6.91 -21.59
N SER A 234 21.90 -7.83 -21.00
CA SER A 234 22.21 -9.26 -20.99
C SER A 234 20.93 -10.07 -20.90
N SER A 235 20.89 -11.20 -21.61
CA SER A 235 19.82 -12.20 -21.50
C SER A 235 20.11 -13.27 -20.44
N ASP A 236 21.26 -13.22 -19.77
CA ASP A 236 21.65 -14.16 -18.72
C ASP A 236 20.99 -13.79 -17.37
N PRO A 237 20.08 -14.63 -16.83
CA PRO A 237 19.41 -14.36 -15.55
C PRO A 237 20.37 -14.22 -14.37
N SER A 238 21.58 -14.78 -14.43
CA SER A 238 22.60 -14.64 -13.38
C SER A 238 23.03 -13.18 -13.17
N THR A 239 22.79 -12.33 -14.17
CA THR A 239 23.20 -10.92 -14.19
C THR A 239 22.08 -9.95 -13.79
N TYR A 240 20.90 -10.48 -13.48
CA TYR A 240 19.73 -9.70 -13.08
C TYR A 240 19.87 -9.18 -11.64
N PHE A 241 19.29 -8.03 -11.38
CA PHE A 241 19.30 -7.40 -10.06
C PHE A 241 17.89 -7.38 -9.48
N GLY A 242 17.70 -8.01 -8.32
CA GLY A 242 16.37 -8.16 -7.72
C GLY A 242 15.37 -8.91 -8.60
N GLY A 243 15.84 -9.78 -9.51
CA GLY A 243 15.01 -10.51 -10.47
C GLY A 243 14.71 -9.75 -11.78
N TYR A 244 15.24 -8.55 -11.98
CA TYR A 244 15.02 -7.73 -13.18
C TYR A 244 16.28 -7.53 -14.01
N ARG A 245 16.10 -7.34 -15.33
CA ARG A 245 17.21 -6.94 -16.21
C ARG A 245 17.70 -5.55 -15.85
N ARG A 246 19.02 -5.31 -16.00
CA ARG A 246 19.68 -4.02 -15.72
C ARG A 246 19.78 -3.11 -16.95
N ASP A 247 18.94 -3.35 -17.95
CA ASP A 247 18.75 -2.49 -19.12
C ASP A 247 17.63 -1.45 -18.87
N CYS A 248 17.41 -0.55 -19.84
CA CYS A 248 16.39 0.51 -19.75
C CYS A 248 14.99 -0.02 -19.44
N SER A 249 14.54 -1.05 -20.16
CA SER A 249 13.21 -1.63 -20.06
C SER A 249 12.99 -2.51 -18.83
N GLY A 250 14.02 -3.25 -18.39
CA GLY A 250 14.01 -4.04 -17.16
C GLY A 250 13.94 -3.14 -15.93
N TYR A 251 14.68 -2.03 -15.93
CA TYR A 251 14.60 -1.01 -14.90
C TYR A 251 13.21 -0.36 -14.82
N VAL A 252 12.65 0.07 -15.95
CA VAL A 252 11.31 0.67 -15.95
C VAL A 252 10.24 -0.35 -15.59
N SER A 253 10.38 -1.61 -15.99
CA SER A 253 9.48 -2.69 -15.53
C SER A 253 9.52 -2.90 -14.01
N MET A 254 10.73 -2.86 -13.42
CA MET A 254 10.92 -2.89 -11.96
C MET A 254 10.26 -1.67 -11.29
N ALA A 255 10.50 -0.48 -11.83
CA ALA A 255 9.87 0.74 -11.35
C ALA A 255 8.35 0.67 -11.43
N LEU A 256 7.78 0.07 -12.47
CA LEU A 256 6.33 -0.12 -12.59
C LEU A 256 5.77 -1.27 -11.73
N GLY A 257 6.63 -2.08 -11.10
CA GLY A 257 6.22 -3.22 -10.28
C GLY A 257 5.68 -4.39 -11.11
N LEU A 258 6.07 -4.51 -12.38
CA LEU A 258 5.69 -5.63 -13.25
C LEU A 258 6.45 -6.90 -12.83
N PRO A 259 5.94 -8.12 -13.10
CA PRO A 259 6.68 -9.35 -12.80
C PRO A 259 8.06 -9.41 -13.47
N GLY A 260 9.07 -9.91 -12.74
CA GLY A 260 10.40 -10.16 -13.27
C GLY A 260 10.38 -11.23 -14.39
N PRO A 261 11.23 -11.11 -15.43
CA PRO A 261 12.34 -10.16 -15.56
C PRO A 261 11.98 -8.80 -16.15
N GLY A 262 10.69 -8.51 -16.30
CA GLY A 262 10.17 -7.28 -16.92
C GLY A 262 9.96 -7.40 -18.43
N LEU A 263 9.19 -6.46 -18.98
CA LEU A 263 8.92 -6.32 -20.42
C LEU A 263 10.09 -5.59 -21.11
N ASP A 264 10.23 -5.77 -22.41
CA ASP A 264 11.10 -4.92 -23.24
C ASP A 264 10.36 -3.61 -23.64
N THR A 265 11.02 -2.71 -24.37
CA THR A 265 10.42 -1.43 -24.79
C THR A 265 9.17 -1.63 -25.66
N GLY A 266 9.16 -2.64 -26.53
CA GLY A 266 8.00 -3.02 -27.34
C GLY A 266 6.84 -3.54 -26.49
N GLY A 267 7.11 -4.42 -25.52
CA GLY A 267 6.13 -4.94 -24.59
C GLY A 267 5.56 -3.86 -23.67
N LEU A 268 6.39 -2.94 -23.17
CA LEU A 268 5.94 -1.79 -22.40
C LEU A 268 5.00 -0.90 -23.23
N ALA A 269 5.36 -0.59 -24.47
CA ALA A 269 4.50 0.18 -25.37
C ALA A 269 3.17 -0.55 -25.66
N ALA A 270 3.21 -1.87 -25.89
CA ALA A 270 2.01 -2.68 -26.13
C ALA A 270 1.09 -2.78 -24.91
N ARG A 271 1.64 -2.70 -23.69
CA ARG A 271 0.89 -2.71 -22.42
C ARG A 271 0.39 -1.31 -22.01
N SER A 272 0.69 -0.29 -22.80
CA SER A 272 0.44 1.12 -22.47
C SER A 272 -0.35 1.82 -23.57
N THR A 273 -0.94 2.96 -23.23
CA THR A 273 -1.66 3.81 -24.19
C THR A 273 -0.82 5.04 -24.50
N PRO A 274 -0.58 5.39 -25.79
CA PRO A 274 0.08 6.65 -26.15
C PRO A 274 -0.73 7.85 -25.66
N ILE A 275 -0.05 8.85 -25.09
CA ILE A 275 -0.69 10.07 -24.59
C ILE A 275 -0.05 11.33 -25.19
N PRO A 276 -0.77 12.45 -25.30
CA PRO A 276 -0.15 13.72 -25.65
C PRO A 276 0.76 14.22 -24.52
N ALA A 277 1.78 15.02 -24.85
CA ALA A 277 2.70 15.60 -23.86
C ALA A 277 1.99 16.36 -22.73
N SER A 278 0.89 17.04 -23.03
CA SER A 278 0.08 17.77 -22.06
C SER A 278 -0.60 16.87 -21.02
N ALA A 279 -0.70 15.57 -21.27
CA ALA A 279 -1.28 14.59 -20.37
C ALA A 279 -0.23 13.82 -19.55
N LEU A 280 1.06 14.12 -19.72
CA LEU A 280 2.12 13.48 -18.93
C LEU A 280 1.91 13.74 -17.43
N GLN A 281 1.86 12.64 -16.68
CA GLN A 281 1.79 12.59 -15.23
C GLN A 281 3.02 11.87 -14.67
N PRO A 282 3.40 12.15 -13.40
CA PRO A 282 4.44 11.38 -12.72
C PRO A 282 4.22 9.87 -12.91
N GLY A 283 5.27 9.10 -13.18
CA GLY A 283 5.19 7.66 -13.42
C GLY A 283 4.79 7.23 -14.85
N ASP A 284 4.45 8.16 -15.73
CA ASP A 284 4.32 7.87 -17.17
C ASP A 284 5.68 7.61 -17.81
N MET A 285 5.68 7.05 -19.02
CA MET A 285 6.89 6.68 -19.73
C MET A 285 7.06 7.51 -20.99
N LEU A 286 8.30 7.77 -21.39
CA LEU A 286 8.62 8.12 -22.77
C LEU A 286 9.35 6.94 -23.39
N ILE A 287 8.76 6.34 -24.43
CA ILE A 287 9.20 5.07 -25.02
C ILE A 287 9.59 5.27 -26.48
N ASN A 288 10.76 4.72 -26.85
CA ASN A 288 11.10 4.32 -28.19
C ASN A 288 11.01 2.79 -28.27
N PRO A 289 9.98 2.22 -28.94
CA PRO A 289 9.75 0.78 -28.96
C PRO A 289 10.63 0.04 -29.98
N ALA A 290 11.60 0.71 -30.62
CA ALA A 290 12.53 0.06 -31.54
C ALA A 290 13.27 -1.11 -30.86
N SER A 291 13.53 -2.17 -31.62
CA SER A 291 14.23 -3.35 -31.11
C SER A 291 15.72 -3.10 -30.89
N GLY A 292 16.30 -3.86 -29.96
CA GLY A 292 17.74 -3.85 -29.71
C GLY A 292 18.25 -2.49 -29.22
N PRO A 293 19.45 -2.05 -29.64
CA PRO A 293 20.09 -0.85 -29.10
C PRO A 293 19.42 0.46 -29.52
N ALA A 294 18.48 0.42 -30.46
CA ALA A 294 17.74 1.60 -30.92
C ALA A 294 16.58 1.97 -29.98
N GLY A 295 16.08 1.00 -29.20
CA GLY A 295 15.02 1.22 -28.23
C GLY A 295 15.54 1.87 -26.96
N HIS A 296 14.70 2.69 -26.33
CA HIS A 296 14.98 3.24 -25.00
C HIS A 296 13.67 3.60 -24.31
N VAL A 297 13.71 3.65 -22.99
CA VAL A 297 12.57 4.07 -22.18
C VAL A 297 13.04 4.81 -20.93
N VAL A 298 12.30 5.85 -20.58
CA VAL A 298 12.52 6.63 -19.36
C VAL A 298 11.20 6.82 -18.62
N LEU A 299 11.29 6.99 -17.30
CA LEU A 299 10.14 7.26 -16.43
C LEU A 299 10.07 8.77 -16.14
N PHE A 300 8.94 9.39 -16.45
CA PHE A 300 8.69 10.80 -16.24
C PHE A 300 8.35 11.08 -14.76
N GLU A 301 9.02 12.04 -14.13
CA GLU A 301 8.63 12.54 -12.80
C GLU A 301 7.76 13.78 -12.93
N ARG A 302 8.27 14.82 -13.60
CA ARG A 302 7.61 16.13 -13.72
C ARG A 302 8.28 16.97 -14.80
N TRP A 303 7.58 17.99 -15.28
CA TRP A 303 8.19 19.04 -16.09
C TRP A 303 9.25 19.81 -15.27
N ALA A 304 10.37 20.13 -15.91
CA ALA A 304 11.43 20.94 -15.30
C ALA A 304 11.22 22.44 -15.58
N ASP A 305 10.43 22.78 -16.59
CA ASP A 305 10.08 24.14 -16.98
C ASP A 305 8.63 24.25 -17.47
N ALA A 306 8.03 25.43 -17.30
CA ALA A 306 6.63 25.68 -17.69
C ALA A 306 6.38 25.66 -19.20
N ALA A 307 7.44 25.74 -20.02
CA ALA A 307 7.35 25.63 -21.48
C ALA A 307 7.45 24.17 -21.97
N HIS A 308 7.54 23.20 -21.05
CA HIS A 308 7.62 21.77 -21.34
C HIS A 308 8.77 21.41 -22.29
N ARG A 309 9.91 22.11 -22.19
CA ARG A 309 11.10 21.84 -23.02
C ARG A 309 12.01 20.78 -22.43
N SER A 310 11.88 20.53 -21.13
CA SER A 310 12.63 19.52 -20.40
C SER A 310 11.84 18.99 -19.21
N TYR A 311 12.14 17.76 -18.80
CA TYR A 311 11.51 17.11 -17.66
C TYR A 311 12.54 16.49 -16.75
N VAL A 312 12.18 16.33 -15.48
CA VAL A 312 12.91 15.48 -14.54
C VAL A 312 12.40 14.06 -14.71
N GLY A 313 13.31 13.11 -14.82
CA GLY A 313 12.95 11.70 -15.01
C GLY A 313 14.05 10.75 -14.56
N PHE A 314 13.65 9.48 -14.48
CA PHE A 314 14.50 8.36 -14.13
C PHE A 314 14.80 7.50 -15.36
N GLU A 315 16.04 7.04 -15.47
CA GLU A 315 16.43 6.12 -16.54
C GLU A 315 17.59 5.23 -16.16
N GLN A 316 17.67 4.07 -16.81
CA GLN A 316 18.84 3.21 -16.78
C GLN A 316 19.61 3.44 -18.09
N ALA A 317 20.65 4.27 -18.01
CA ALA A 317 21.36 4.78 -19.17
C ALA A 317 22.65 3.99 -19.45
N GLY A 318 22.90 3.67 -20.72
CA GLY A 318 24.06 2.89 -21.16
C GLY A 318 25.43 3.51 -20.83
N ASP A 319 25.46 4.81 -20.55
CA ASP A 319 26.66 5.60 -20.26
C ASP A 319 26.98 5.73 -18.75
N GLY A 320 26.23 5.07 -17.86
CA GLY A 320 26.52 5.18 -16.42
C GLY A 320 25.57 4.51 -15.44
N GLY A 321 24.57 3.76 -15.90
CA GLY A 321 23.60 3.09 -15.03
C GLY A 321 22.41 3.98 -14.66
N THR A 322 21.87 3.79 -13.46
CA THR A 322 20.66 4.50 -13.00
C THR A 322 20.93 5.99 -12.84
N LYS A 323 20.05 6.83 -13.41
CA LYS A 323 20.11 8.28 -13.35
C LYS A 323 18.75 8.85 -12.95
N HIS A 324 18.80 9.94 -12.19
CA HIS A 324 17.68 10.85 -11.95
C HIS A 324 18.15 12.24 -12.35
N ARG A 325 17.64 12.77 -13.46
CA ARG A 325 18.19 13.98 -14.09
C ARG A 325 17.16 14.76 -14.88
N VAL A 326 17.52 16.00 -15.23
CA VAL A 326 16.81 16.81 -16.23
C VAL A 326 17.14 16.27 -17.63
N ILE A 327 16.10 15.99 -18.42
CA ILE A 327 16.16 15.40 -19.75
C ILE A 327 15.43 16.34 -20.73
N PRO A 328 16.03 16.68 -21.90
CA PRO A 328 15.34 17.44 -22.94
C PRO A 328 14.11 16.69 -23.45
N TYR A 329 13.03 17.40 -23.78
CA TYR A 329 11.84 16.79 -24.36
C TYR A 329 11.94 16.68 -25.90
N PRO A 330 11.55 15.55 -26.52
CA PRO A 330 11.09 14.31 -25.87
C PRO A 330 12.24 13.47 -25.30
N TYR A 331 13.44 13.59 -25.89
CA TYR A 331 14.68 13.05 -25.35
C TYR A 331 15.89 13.77 -25.98
N PHE A 332 17.11 13.36 -25.63
CA PHE A 332 18.33 13.90 -26.25
C PHE A 332 18.33 13.72 -27.78
N PRO A 333 18.99 14.62 -28.54
CA PRO A 333 19.02 14.58 -29.99
C PRO A 333 19.41 13.20 -30.56
N GLY A 334 18.73 12.77 -31.62
CA GLY A 334 18.97 11.47 -32.27
C GLY A 334 18.02 10.35 -31.81
N TYR A 335 17.13 10.62 -30.85
CA TYR A 335 16.12 9.67 -30.38
C TYR A 335 14.71 10.22 -30.57
N SER A 336 13.82 9.41 -31.13
CA SER A 336 12.38 9.64 -31.11
C SER A 336 11.76 8.91 -29.93
N MET A 337 11.04 9.62 -29.05
CA MET A 337 10.25 9.00 -27.98
C MET A 337 8.80 9.47 -28.07
N THR A 338 7.89 8.58 -27.71
CA THR A 338 6.45 8.89 -27.57
C THR A 338 6.05 8.76 -26.10
N PRO A 339 5.25 9.66 -25.53
CA PRO A 339 4.71 9.50 -24.17
C PRO A 339 3.65 8.38 -24.09
N TYR A 340 3.66 7.63 -22.98
CA TYR A 340 2.74 6.53 -22.71
C TYR A 340 2.27 6.51 -21.26
N HIS A 341 1.00 6.19 -21.06
CA HIS A 341 0.42 5.84 -19.76
C HIS A 341 0.25 4.32 -19.65
N LEU A 342 0.70 3.72 -18.55
CA LEU A 342 0.52 2.28 -18.31
C LEU A 342 -0.95 1.95 -18.11
N ASN A 343 -1.47 0.94 -18.80
CA ASN A 343 -2.87 0.52 -18.62
C ASN A 343 -3.05 -0.19 -17.27
N ALA A 344 -4.15 0.11 -16.56
CA ALA A 344 -4.53 -0.61 -15.34
C ALA A 344 -4.69 -2.12 -15.62
N GLN A 345 -4.33 -2.94 -14.62
CA GLN A 345 -4.48 -4.40 -14.70
C GLN A 345 -5.92 -4.84 -14.48
#